data_AF-A0A836RWL4-F1
#
_entry.id   AF-A0A836RWL4-F1
#
_cell.length_a   1.000
_cell.length_b   1.000
_cell.length_c   1.000
_cell.angle_alpha   90.00
_cell.angle_beta   90.00
_cell.angle_gamma   90.00
#
_symmetry.space_group_name_H-M   'P 1'
#
loop_
_entity.id
_entity.type
_entity.pdbx_description
1 polymer ?
#
loop_
_entity_poly.entity_id
_entity_poly.type
_entity_poly.pdbx_seq_one_letter_code
_entity_poly.pdbx_strand_id
1 'polypeptide(L)'
;MDGSGFMLSIAIERMKNNLQTMKEEAEAQDWFKTGEAKLSTKMRGDQGLEKLSQNVIVFLASYLDAKVGAIYLRDREKDLLKLAGKYALQRKRN
;
A
#
# COMPACT_ATOMS: atom_id res chain seq x y z
N MET A 1 -5.31 16.59 50.29
CA MET A 1 -5.61 16.46 48.86
C MET A 1 -5.34 15.02 48.49
N ASP A 2 -6.38 14.28 48.15
CA ASP A 2 -6.38 12.83 48.04
C ASP A 2 -5.77 12.36 46.71
N GLY A 3 -4.86 11.38 46.80
CA GLY A 3 -4.19 10.80 45.62
C GLY A 3 -5.16 10.12 44.63
N SER A 4 -6.41 9.87 45.03
CA SER A 4 -7.45 9.24 44.22
C SER A 4 -7.82 10.04 42.97
N GLY A 5 -7.98 11.36 43.07
CA GLY A 5 -8.29 12.22 41.92
C GLY A 5 -7.15 12.31 40.90
N PHE A 6 -5.91 12.28 41.39
CA PHE A 6 -4.72 12.25 40.53
C PHE A 6 -4.58 10.91 39.79
N MET A 7 -4.79 9.79 40.48
CA MET A 7 -4.78 8.45 39.87
C MET A 7 -5.88 8.28 38.83
N LEU A 8 -7.08 8.82 39.08
CA LEU A 8 -8.17 8.82 38.11
C LEU A 8 -7.81 9.62 36.85
N SER A 9 -7.18 10.79 37.02
CA SER A 9 -6.75 11.64 35.90
C SER A 9 -5.73 10.91 35.01
N ILE A 10 -4.74 10.24 35.61
CA ILE A 10 -3.77 9.41 34.88
C ILE A 10 -4.45 8.25 34.16
N ALA A 11 -5.41 7.58 34.80
CA ALA A 11 -6.12 6.45 34.20
C ALA A 11 -6.93 6.88 32.97
N ILE A 12 -7.61 8.03 33.02
CA ILE A 12 -8.36 8.60 31.90
C ILE A 12 -7.42 8.99 30.76
N GLU A 13 -6.30 9.65 31.06
CA GLU A 13 -5.31 10.03 30.05
C GLU A 13 -4.72 8.79 29.35
N ARG A 14 -4.37 7.76 30.12
CA ARG A 14 -3.89 6.49 29.57
C ARG A 14 -4.92 5.80 28.69
N MET A 15 -6.19 5.77 29.12
CA MET A 15 -7.27 5.19 28.33
C MET A 15 -7.49 5.96 27.03
N LYS A 16 -7.49 7.30 27.07
CA LYS A 16 -7.59 8.14 25.87
C LYS A 16 -6.46 7.83 24.89
N ASN A 17 -5.22 7.77 25.37
CA ASN A 17 -4.06 7.47 24.54
C ASN A 17 -4.16 6.07 23.93
N ASN A 18 -4.55 5.06 24.72
CA ASN A 18 -4.76 3.71 24.22
C ASN A 18 -5.84 3.66 23.13
N LEU A 19 -6.98 4.32 23.34
CA LEU A 19 -8.05 4.39 22.34
C LEU A 19 -7.58 5.07 21.04
N GLN A 20 -6.79 6.14 21.17
CA GLN A 20 -6.21 6.81 20.01
C GLN A 20 -5.26 5.90 19.24
N THR A 21 -4.34 5.21 19.93
CA THR A 21 -3.41 4.25 19.29
C THR A 21 -4.16 3.09 18.64
N MET A 22 -5.13 2.49 19.33
CA MET A 22 -5.94 1.41 18.76
C MET A 22 -6.71 1.86 17.52
N LYS A 23 -7.20 3.10 17.50
CA LYS A 23 -7.87 3.68 16.33
C LYS A 23 -6.90 3.85 15.16
N GLU A 24 -5.72 4.41 15.39
CA GLU A 24 -4.70 4.60 14.35
C GLU A 24 -4.24 3.25 13.76
N GLU A 25 -4.03 2.24 14.60
CA GLU A 25 -3.69 0.88 14.16
C GLU A 25 -4.81 0.24 13.35
N ALA A 26 -6.07 0.42 13.78
CA ALA A 26 -7.23 -0.09 13.06
C ALA A 26 -7.38 0.58 11.68
N GLU A 27 -7.19 1.90 11.59
CA GLU A 27 -7.23 2.64 10.33
C GLU A 27 -6.11 2.21 9.38
N ALA A 28 -4.89 2.05 9.87
CA ALA A 28 -3.76 1.55 9.08
C ALA A 28 -4.01 0.13 8.56
N GLN A 29 -4.57 -0.74 9.40
CA GLN A 29 -4.92 -2.10 9.02
C GLN A 29 -6.04 -2.14 7.98
N ASP A 30 -7.07 -1.31 8.13
CA ASP A 30 -8.18 -1.23 7.18
C ASP A 30 -7.72 -0.71 5.81
N TRP A 31 -6.86 0.31 5.81
CA TRP A 31 -6.21 0.80 4.60
C TRP A 31 -5.44 -0.33 3.91
N PHE A 32 -4.56 -1.05 4.62
CA PHE A 32 -3.77 -2.13 4.04
C PHE A 32 -4.66 -3.26 3.45
N LYS A 33 -5.63 -3.75 4.23
CA LYS A 33 -6.55 -4.83 3.79
C LYS A 33 -7.38 -4.39 2.58
N THR A 34 -7.84 -3.14 2.58
CA THR A 34 -8.57 -2.57 1.44
C THR A 34 -7.70 -2.51 0.19
N GLY A 35 -6.44 -2.08 0.33
CA GLY A 35 -5.47 -2.06 -0.76
C GLY A 35 -5.21 -3.45 -1.34
N GLU A 36 -4.95 -4.43 -0.48
CA GLU A 36 -4.73 -5.82 -0.85
C GLU A 36 -5.93 -6.42 -1.59
N ALA A 37 -7.15 -6.24 -1.07
CA ALA A 37 -8.36 -6.76 -1.68
C ALA A 37 -8.62 -6.16 -3.08
N LYS A 38 -8.39 -4.84 -3.22
CA LYS A 38 -8.50 -4.15 -4.52
C LYS A 38 -7.45 -4.61 -5.51
N LEU A 39 -6.19 -4.74 -5.07
CA LEU A 39 -5.09 -5.24 -5.90
C LEU A 39 -5.35 -6.67 -6.38
N SER A 40 -5.70 -7.57 -5.45
CA SER A 40 -6.05 -8.96 -5.76
C SER A 40 -7.16 -9.02 -6.80
N THR A 41 -8.17 -8.16 -6.70
CA THR A 41 -9.24 -8.05 -7.70
C THR A 41 -8.74 -7.65 -9.08
N LYS A 42 -7.75 -6.74 -9.16
CA LYS A 42 -7.12 -6.34 -10.43
C LYS A 42 -6.24 -7.43 -11.02
N MET A 43 -5.69 -8.31 -10.19
CA MET A 43 -4.81 -9.42 -10.61
C MET A 43 -5.57 -10.67 -11.07
N ARG A 44 -6.85 -10.83 -10.70
CA ARG A 44 -7.66 -12.00 -11.07
C ARG A 44 -8.06 -12.00 -12.55
N GLY A 45 -8.30 -13.21 -13.06
CA GLY A 45 -8.72 -13.49 -14.43
C GLY A 45 -7.57 -13.98 -15.31
N ASP A 46 -7.88 -14.34 -16.56
CA ASP A 46 -6.87 -14.74 -17.54
C ASP A 46 -6.26 -13.48 -18.18
N GLN A 47 -5.15 -13.03 -17.60
CA GLN A 47 -4.40 -11.87 -18.06
C GLN A 47 -2.97 -12.29 -18.40
N GLY A 48 -2.54 -11.99 -19.63
CA GLY A 48 -1.13 -12.10 -19.98
C GLY A 48 -0.26 -11.25 -19.05
N LEU A 49 0.97 -11.71 -18.79
CA LEU A 49 1.89 -11.15 -17.80
C LEU A 49 2.18 -9.64 -18.00
N GLU A 50 2.19 -9.17 -19.26
CA GLU A 50 2.34 -7.76 -19.61
C GLU A 50 1.12 -6.93 -19.16
N LYS A 51 -0.10 -7.40 -19.42
CA LYS A 51 -1.34 -6.74 -19.02
C LYS A 51 -1.47 -6.73 -17.49
N LEU A 52 -1.15 -7.86 -16.84
CA LEU A 52 -1.11 -7.95 -15.39
C LEU A 52 -0.13 -6.95 -14.79
N SER A 53 1.11 -6.91 -15.30
CA SER A 53 2.15 -5.97 -14.82
C SER A 53 1.71 -4.52 -14.97
N GLN A 54 1.10 -4.15 -16.10
CA GLN A 54 0.57 -2.81 -16.30
C GLN A 54 -0.58 -2.48 -15.33
N ASN A 55 -1.52 -3.40 -15.11
CA ASN A 55 -2.62 -3.21 -14.16
C ASN A 55 -2.12 -3.00 -12.72
N VAL A 56 -1.15 -3.81 -12.29
CA VAL A 56 -0.57 -3.74 -10.95
C VAL A 56 0.11 -2.39 -10.72
N ILE A 57 0.99 -1.95 -11.63
CA ILE A 57 1.73 -0.70 -11.40
C ILE A 57 0.84 0.55 -11.46
N VAL A 58 -0.20 0.55 -12.31
CA VAL A 58 -1.17 1.64 -12.37
C VAL A 58 -1.97 1.71 -11.06
N PHE A 59 -2.43 0.56 -10.55
CA PHE A 59 -3.11 0.49 -9.28
C PHE A 59 -2.23 0.99 -8.14
N LEU A 60 -1.03 0.42 -7.98
CA LEU A 60 -0.12 0.77 -6.89
C LEU A 60 0.27 2.24 -6.92
N ALA A 61 0.61 2.78 -8.10
CA ALA A 61 0.99 4.17 -8.20
C ALA A 61 -0.16 5.11 -7.85
N SER A 62 -1.38 4.79 -8.28
CA SER A 62 -2.57 5.60 -7.93
C SER A 62 -2.95 5.45 -6.46
N TYR A 63 -2.85 4.24 -5.90
CA TYR A 63 -3.24 3.93 -4.53
C TYR A 63 -2.28 4.50 -3.49
N LEU A 64 -0.99 4.58 -3.83
CA LEU A 64 0.07 5.13 -2.98
C LEU A 64 0.38 6.61 -3.25
N ASP A 65 -0.38 7.27 -4.14
CA ASP A 65 -0.07 8.60 -4.70
C ASP A 65 1.38 8.74 -5.22
N ALA A 66 1.92 7.65 -5.78
CA ALA A 66 3.27 7.65 -6.33
C ALA A 66 3.31 8.37 -7.68
N LYS A 67 4.32 9.22 -7.88
CA LYS A 67 4.43 10.03 -9.10
C LYS A 67 4.89 9.25 -10.33
N VAL A 68 5.70 8.20 -10.13
CA VAL A 68 6.23 7.34 -11.21
C VAL A 68 6.33 5.91 -10.70
N GLY A 69 6.15 4.92 -11.58
CA GLY A 69 6.36 3.51 -11.25
C GLY A 69 6.72 2.65 -12.46
N ALA A 70 7.44 1.55 -12.23
CA ALA A 70 7.80 0.59 -13.26
C ALA A 70 7.84 -0.84 -12.71
N ILE A 71 7.44 -1.82 -13.54
CA ILE A 71 7.59 -3.25 -13.26
C ILE A 71 8.43 -3.85 -14.38
N TYR A 72 9.46 -4.59 -13.99
CA TYR A 72 10.32 -5.35 -14.88
C TYR A 72 10.12 -6.85 -14.65
N LEU A 73 10.09 -7.61 -15.73
CA LEU A 73 10.04 -9.06 -15.71
C LEU A 73 11.37 -9.60 -16.22
N ARG A 74 11.87 -10.66 -15.58
CA ARG A 74 13.06 -11.35 -16.05
C ARG A 74 12.71 -12.25 -17.22
N ASP A 75 13.33 -11.99 -18.36
CA ASP A 75 13.41 -12.92 -19.48
C ASP A 75 14.52 -13.93 -19.17
N ARG A 76 14.14 -15.19 -18.91
CA ARG A 76 15.07 -16.25 -18.52
C ARG A 76 15.95 -16.72 -19.69
N GLU A 77 15.49 -16.55 -20.92
CA GLU A 77 16.24 -17.00 -22.10
C GLU A 77 17.35 -16.01 -22.45
N LYS A 78 17.08 -14.72 -22.29
CA LYS A 78 18.01 -13.65 -22.66
C LYS A 78 18.83 -13.12 -21.48
N ASP A 79 18.51 -13.55 -20.26
CA ASP A 79 19.03 -13.01 -18.99
C ASP A 79 18.93 -11.48 -18.89
N LEU A 80 17.80 -10.94 -19.38
CA LEU A 80 17.53 -9.50 -19.41
C LEU A 80 16.25 -9.16 -18.65
N LEU A 81 16.18 -7.93 -18.16
CA LEU A 81 14.96 -7.36 -17.60
C LEU A 81 14.17 -6.63 -18.68
N LYS A 82 12.94 -7.08 -18.94
CA LYS A 82 12.01 -6.45 -19.86
C LYS A 82 11.04 -5.58 -19.06
N LEU A 83 10.92 -4.30 -19.44
CA LEU A 83 9.89 -3.41 -18.89
C LEU A 83 8.51 -3.96 -19.28
N ALA A 84 7.70 -4.31 -18.28
CA ALA A 84 6.41 -4.97 -18.45
C ALA A 84 5.23 -4.11 -18.01
N GLY A 85 5.46 -3.15 -17.12
CA GLY A 85 4.46 -2.17 -16.71
C GLY A 85 5.10 -0.84 -16.39
N LYS A 86 4.38 0.26 -16.62
CA LYS A 86 4.82 1.60 -16.24
C LYS A 86 3.68 2.52 -15.85
N TYR A 87 3.93 3.46 -14.94
CA TYR A 87 3.05 4.56 -14.60
C TYR A 87 3.82 5.88 -14.68
N ALA A 88 3.29 6.83 -15.46
CA ALA A 88 3.90 8.14 -15.74
C ALA A 88 5.38 8.12 -16.20
N LEU A 89 5.92 6.96 -16.57
CA LEU A 89 7.28 6.82 -17.08
C LEU A 89 7.29 7.08 -18.60
N GLN A 90 7.77 8.25 -19.00
CA GLN A 90 8.08 8.58 -20.38
C GLN A 90 9.34 7.81 -20.79
N ARG A 91 9.27 7.01 -21.87
CA ARG A 91 10.45 6.36 -22.43
C ARG A 91 11.27 7.46 -23.13
N LYS A 92 12.48 7.74 -22.64
CA LYS A 92 13.42 8.59 -23.39
C LYS A 92 13.67 7.95 -24.75
N ARG A 93 13.25 8.62 -25.83
CA ARG A 93 13.65 8.27 -27.19
C ARG A 93 15.07 8.79 -27.38
N ASN A 94 16.05 7.88 -27.42
CA ASN A 94 17.35 8.10 -28.04
C ASN A 94 17.37 7.33 -29.35
#